data_AF-A0A7C8EN85-F1
#
_entry.id   AF-A0A7C8EN85-F1
#
_cell.length_a   1.000
_cell.length_b   1.000
_cell.length_c   1.000
_cell.angle_alpha   90.00
_cell.angle_beta   90.00
_cell.angle_gamma   90.00
#
_symmetry.space_group_name_H-M   'P 1'
#
loop_
_entity.id
_entity.type
_entity.pdbx_description
1 polymer ?
#
loop_
_entity_poly.entity_id
_entity_poly.type
_entity_poly.pdbx_seq_one_letter_code
_entity_poly.pdbx_strand_id
1 'polypeptide(L)'
;MLERRRSGLLLLLFVVLACARCGIPEPTRTAAEAAVRKVEEVQSAIEQEKQKYAELKNSGDWAFVRPYAERRAWEQRFDAAGEDLREAEASKEKLEKLLASNKKADMERVGTETAGLLQTLDRAERAAKRPLEAVAHLKEVRDSKDEMIEQAETQADDVNRKYEGLVLVSEQAQQDHPDRVGAINDRFYNIRSAHADVQRALDSAENEIASADPNYMTFSDSCDTITRHHAGFSEADDKFRAQLGELGVSYSKILTDMRVDKEGRVRKYFHQYAYVEDGKEKRRDWEEVSAQFYQKHEKSLGMAVATKPYGYFEDEVLDEATPVGLAMVDDERYGYWERDNYGGHYWHYHRPFFFYSTFYGRSHRAYDYDGYQTWRNGYRGRSAFHGGTASKPLYGTDSTFAKTQYADSTYAKRGGFAKAGAARTRASSTQRAGASRRGGAFGRGGK
;
A
#
# COMPACT_ATOMS: atom_id res chain seq x y z
N MET A 1 -26.92 -4.71 5.78
CA MET A 1 -26.94 -3.56 6.69
C MET A 1 -25.80 -3.75 7.68
N LEU A 2 -24.64 -3.22 7.31
CA LEU A 2 -23.37 -3.34 7.99
C LEU A 2 -23.08 -1.97 8.60
N GLU A 3 -22.84 -1.89 9.90
CA GLU A 3 -21.99 -0.81 10.40
C GLU A 3 -21.10 -1.28 11.55
N ARG A 4 -19.81 -1.33 11.20
CA ARG A 4 -18.65 -1.63 12.02
C ARG A 4 -18.54 -0.61 13.16
N ARG A 5 -18.51 -1.08 14.41
CA ARG A 5 -17.98 -0.31 15.53
C ARG A 5 -16.45 -0.20 15.40
N ARG A 6 -15.98 0.93 14.89
CA ARG A 6 -14.58 1.35 15.01
C ARG A 6 -14.36 1.96 16.40
N SER A 7 -13.40 1.40 17.11
CA SER A 7 -12.81 1.95 18.33
C SER A 7 -12.28 3.36 18.07
N GLY A 8 -12.99 4.36 18.61
CA GLY A 8 -12.50 5.72 18.70
C GLY A 8 -11.64 5.88 19.96
N LEU A 9 -10.32 5.86 19.78
CA LEU A 9 -9.37 6.38 20.75
C LEU A 9 -9.56 7.91 20.78
N LEU A 10 -10.43 8.39 21.65
CA LEU A 10 -10.71 9.81 21.81
C LEU A 10 -9.65 10.43 22.72
N LEU A 11 -8.65 11.02 22.06
CA LEU A 11 -7.64 11.90 22.63
C LEU A 11 -8.35 13.18 23.13
N LEU A 12 -8.71 13.24 24.41
CA LEU A 12 -9.27 14.45 25.03
C LEU A 12 -8.20 15.23 25.76
N LEU A 13 -7.64 16.19 25.03
CA LEU A 13 -6.83 17.29 25.52
C LEU A 13 -7.75 18.28 26.26
N PHE A 14 -7.68 18.36 27.60
CA PHE A 14 -8.45 19.34 28.37
C PHE A 14 -7.54 20.37 29.05
N VAL A 15 -7.70 21.60 28.59
CA VAL A 15 -7.12 22.83 29.11
C VAL A 15 -7.83 23.21 30.42
N VAL A 16 -7.01 23.53 31.42
CA VAL A 16 -7.34 23.95 32.78
C VAL A 16 -8.02 25.31 32.80
N LEU A 17 -9.07 25.49 33.63
CA LEU A 17 -9.34 26.76 34.32
C LEU A 17 -10.25 26.58 35.57
N ALA A 18 -9.58 26.69 36.72
CA ALA A 18 -9.97 27.29 38.00
C ALA A 18 -11.35 27.00 38.65
N CYS A 19 -11.33 26.13 39.67
CA CYS A 19 -11.74 26.45 41.04
C CYS A 19 -10.91 25.59 42.00
N ALA A 20 -10.31 26.21 43.03
CA ALA A 20 -9.45 25.55 44.02
C ALA A 20 -10.26 24.61 44.92
N ARG A 21 -10.56 23.40 44.43
CA ARG A 21 -10.73 22.21 45.28
C ARG A 21 -9.34 21.59 45.40
N CYS A 22 -8.69 21.73 46.55
CA CYS A 22 -7.47 21.01 46.85
C CYS A 22 -7.81 19.50 46.88
N GLY A 23 -7.53 18.80 45.78
CA GLY A 23 -7.87 17.38 45.66
C GLY A 23 -7.54 16.79 44.29
N ILE A 24 -7.73 15.47 44.19
CA ILE A 24 -7.77 14.74 42.92
C ILE A 24 -8.98 15.26 42.12
N PRO A 25 -8.88 15.50 40.80
CA PRO A 25 -10.01 15.95 39.99
C PRO A 25 -11.17 14.95 40.04
N GLU A 26 -12.40 15.47 40.14
CA GLU A 26 -13.60 14.65 40.28
C GLU A 26 -13.73 13.53 39.22
N PRO A 27 -13.46 13.77 37.92
CA PRO A 27 -13.52 12.70 36.92
C PRO A 27 -12.54 11.55 37.19
N THR A 28 -11.33 11.87 37.63
CA THR A 28 -10.29 10.89 37.98
C THR A 28 -10.69 10.10 39.22
N ARG A 29 -11.25 10.78 40.22
CA ARG A 29 -11.76 10.15 41.44
C ARG A 29 -12.92 9.21 41.15
N THR A 30 -13.92 9.65 40.38
CA THR A 30 -15.08 8.83 40.00
C THR A 30 -14.65 7.60 39.20
N ALA A 31 -13.71 7.74 38.27
CA ALA A 31 -13.19 6.60 37.50
C ALA A 31 -12.48 5.56 38.41
N ALA A 32 -11.67 6.03 39.35
CA ALA A 32 -10.98 5.18 40.30
C ALA A 32 -11.95 4.47 41.27
N GLU A 33 -12.96 5.18 41.80
CA GLU A 33 -14.01 4.61 42.64
C GLU A 33 -14.84 3.56 41.87
N ALA A 34 -15.13 3.80 40.59
CA ALA A 34 -15.79 2.82 39.74
C ALA A 34 -14.93 1.57 39.51
N ALA A 35 -13.62 1.72 39.29
CA ALA A 35 -12.69 0.60 39.17
C ALA A 35 -12.60 -0.23 40.45
N VAL A 36 -12.59 0.42 41.63
CA VAL A 36 -12.62 -0.26 42.94
C VAL A 36 -13.89 -1.12 43.09
N ARG A 37 -15.07 -0.60 42.72
CA ARG A 37 -16.33 -1.35 42.76
C ARG A 37 -16.33 -2.52 41.78
N LYS A 38 -15.68 -2.37 40.62
CA LYS A 38 -15.61 -3.40 39.58
C LYS A 38 -14.93 -4.68 40.07
N VAL A 39 -14.04 -4.60 41.06
CA VAL A 39 -13.37 -5.77 41.64
C VAL A 39 -14.37 -6.79 42.20
N GLU A 40 -15.36 -6.33 42.97
CA GLU A 40 -16.39 -7.19 43.57
C GLU A 40 -17.32 -7.79 42.51
N GLU A 41 -17.64 -7.01 41.46
CA GLU A 41 -18.41 -7.50 40.32
C GLU A 41 -17.68 -8.64 39.58
N VAL A 42 -16.37 -8.45 39.31
CA VAL A 42 -15.54 -9.44 38.61
C VAL A 42 -15.31 -10.67 39.48
N GLN A 43 -15.09 -10.51 40.78
CA GLN A 43 -15.00 -11.63 41.73
C GLN A 43 -16.28 -12.49 41.70
N SER A 44 -17.46 -11.86 41.79
CA SER A 44 -18.74 -12.56 41.72
C SER A 44 -18.92 -13.27 40.37
N ALA A 45 -18.55 -12.61 39.26
CA ALA A 45 -18.60 -13.22 37.94
C ALA A 45 -17.69 -14.46 37.83
N ILE A 46 -16.45 -14.38 38.33
CA ILE A 46 -15.52 -15.52 38.32
C ILE A 46 -16.08 -16.70 39.11
N GLU A 47 -16.64 -16.47 40.30
CA GLU A 47 -17.24 -17.55 41.09
C GLU A 47 -18.48 -18.16 40.43
N GLN A 48 -19.30 -17.36 39.75
CA GLN A 48 -20.41 -17.88 38.94
C GLN A 48 -19.92 -18.77 37.79
N GLU A 49 -18.85 -18.39 37.09
CA GLU A 49 -18.29 -19.21 36.01
C GLU A 49 -17.67 -20.51 36.55
N LYS A 50 -16.99 -20.47 37.70
CA LYS A 50 -16.49 -21.67 38.39
C LYS A 50 -17.63 -22.61 38.78
N GLN A 51 -18.72 -22.07 39.32
CA GLN A 51 -19.89 -22.86 39.69
C GLN A 51 -20.52 -23.55 38.47
N LYS A 52 -20.78 -22.80 37.39
CA LYS A 52 -21.30 -23.35 36.14
C LYS A 52 -20.37 -24.44 35.57
N TYR A 53 -19.06 -24.25 35.66
CA TYR A 53 -18.09 -25.26 35.24
C TYR A 53 -18.12 -26.52 36.13
N ALA A 54 -18.32 -26.37 37.44
CA ALA A 54 -18.52 -27.50 38.34
C ALA A 54 -19.83 -28.24 38.05
N GLU A 55 -20.91 -27.52 37.74
CA GLU A 55 -22.18 -28.10 37.30
C GLU A 55 -22.03 -28.88 35.98
N LEU A 56 -21.29 -28.32 35.02
CA LEU A 56 -20.96 -28.99 33.76
C LEU A 56 -20.28 -30.33 33.98
N LYS A 57 -19.33 -30.46 34.93
CA LYS A 57 -18.64 -31.72 35.25
C LYS A 57 -19.58 -32.82 35.74
N ASN A 58 -20.72 -32.44 36.31
CA ASN A 58 -21.75 -33.36 36.78
C ASN A 58 -22.86 -33.58 35.73
N SER A 59 -22.79 -32.91 34.58
CA SER A 59 -23.77 -33.05 33.50
C SER A 59 -23.44 -34.21 32.55
N GLY A 60 -24.43 -34.64 31.78
CA GLY A 60 -24.24 -35.63 30.71
C GLY A 60 -23.30 -35.16 29.60
N ASP A 61 -23.15 -33.84 29.41
CA ASP A 61 -22.25 -33.26 28.40
C ASP A 61 -20.77 -33.35 28.80
N TRP A 62 -20.44 -33.62 30.07
CA TRP A 62 -19.04 -33.66 30.52
C TRP A 62 -18.19 -34.67 29.74
N ALA A 63 -18.75 -35.86 29.47
CA ALA A 63 -18.04 -36.91 28.75
C ALA A 63 -17.57 -36.44 27.36
N PHE A 64 -18.37 -35.61 26.70
CA PHE A 64 -18.06 -35.01 25.40
C PHE A 64 -16.96 -33.95 25.49
N VAL A 65 -17.04 -33.03 26.46
CA VAL A 65 -16.11 -31.88 26.52
C VAL A 65 -14.83 -32.14 27.31
N ARG A 66 -14.81 -33.17 28.16
CA ARG A 66 -13.66 -33.49 29.04
C ARG A 66 -12.32 -33.60 28.30
N PRO A 67 -12.20 -34.28 27.13
CA PRO A 67 -10.91 -34.38 26.43
C PRO A 67 -10.34 -33.02 26.02
N TYR A 68 -11.22 -32.07 25.68
CA TYR A 68 -10.83 -30.69 25.34
C TYR A 68 -10.44 -29.90 26.58
N ALA A 69 -11.17 -30.09 27.68
CA ALA A 69 -10.88 -29.45 28.96
C ALA A 69 -9.49 -29.81 29.49
N GLU A 70 -9.13 -31.09 29.40
CA GLU A 70 -7.82 -31.62 29.80
C GLU A 70 -6.72 -31.10 28.86
N ARG A 71 -6.89 -31.26 27.54
CA ARG A 71 -5.91 -30.81 26.55
C ARG A 71 -5.61 -29.31 26.61
N ARG A 72 -6.63 -28.49 26.89
CA ARG A 72 -6.52 -27.02 26.97
C ARG A 72 -6.37 -26.47 28.39
N ALA A 73 -6.21 -27.35 29.38
CA ALA A 73 -6.03 -27.02 30.79
C ALA A 73 -7.04 -25.98 31.31
N TRP A 74 -8.34 -26.20 31.05
CA TRP A 74 -9.38 -25.24 31.41
C TRP A 74 -9.44 -24.93 32.90
N GLU A 75 -9.14 -25.91 33.76
CA GLU A 75 -9.05 -25.71 35.21
C GLU A 75 -7.98 -24.70 35.60
N GLN A 76 -6.79 -24.80 35.01
CA GLN A 76 -5.68 -23.87 35.27
C GLN A 76 -6.02 -22.44 34.86
N ARG A 77 -7.01 -22.23 33.97
CA ARG A 77 -7.47 -20.88 33.62
C ARG A 77 -8.28 -20.23 34.74
N PHE A 78 -9.00 -21.01 35.53
CA PHE A 78 -9.66 -20.49 36.74
C PHE A 78 -8.63 -20.16 37.82
N ASP A 79 -7.54 -20.91 37.90
CA ASP A 79 -6.42 -20.58 38.79
C ASP A 79 -5.76 -19.26 38.38
N ALA A 80 -5.49 -19.08 37.08
CA ALA A 80 -4.96 -17.83 36.53
C ALA A 80 -5.91 -16.64 36.77
N ALA A 81 -7.22 -16.83 36.60
CA ALA A 81 -8.21 -15.81 36.93
C ALA A 81 -8.18 -15.44 38.43
N GLY A 82 -7.96 -16.41 39.32
CA GLY A 82 -7.78 -16.18 40.75
C GLY A 82 -6.46 -15.49 41.10
N GLU A 83 -5.40 -15.69 40.34
CA GLU A 83 -4.13 -14.96 40.45
C GLU A 83 -4.30 -13.48 40.05
N ASP A 84 -4.88 -13.22 38.88
CA ASP A 84 -5.17 -11.86 38.42
C ASP A 84 -6.12 -11.15 39.41
N LEU A 85 -7.12 -11.84 39.98
CA LEU A 85 -8.02 -11.24 40.98
C LEU A 85 -7.28 -10.84 42.27
N ARG A 86 -6.36 -11.68 42.77
CA ARG A 86 -5.52 -11.33 43.94
C ARG A 86 -4.63 -10.13 43.66
N GLU A 87 -4.08 -10.03 42.44
CA GLU A 87 -3.34 -8.85 42.01
C GLU A 87 -4.24 -7.61 41.97
N ALA A 88 -5.46 -7.74 41.45
CA ALA A 88 -6.45 -6.68 41.42
C ALA A 88 -6.87 -6.21 42.82
N GLU A 89 -7.03 -7.12 43.80
CA GLU A 89 -7.32 -6.78 45.19
C GLU A 89 -6.17 -5.98 45.84
N ALA A 90 -4.91 -6.35 45.56
CA ALA A 90 -3.76 -5.59 46.04
C ALA A 90 -3.71 -4.18 45.41
N SER A 91 -4.04 -4.05 44.13
CA SER A 91 -4.16 -2.76 43.43
C SER A 91 -5.34 -1.92 43.93
N LYS A 92 -6.48 -2.57 44.27
CA LYS A 92 -7.64 -1.94 44.92
C LYS A 92 -7.24 -1.27 46.23
N GLU A 93 -6.54 -1.99 47.11
CA GLU A 93 -6.11 -1.47 48.41
C GLU A 93 -5.17 -0.25 48.25
N LYS A 94 -4.24 -0.30 47.28
CA LYS A 94 -3.36 0.84 46.97
C LYS A 94 -4.17 2.04 46.47
N LEU A 95 -5.13 1.81 45.58
CA LEU A 95 -5.96 2.85 44.99
C LEU A 95 -6.85 3.51 46.05
N GLU A 96 -7.46 2.74 46.95
CA GLU A 96 -8.24 3.24 48.09
C GLU A 96 -7.39 4.13 49.01
N LYS A 97 -6.15 3.75 49.32
CA LYS A 97 -5.21 4.57 50.11
C LYS A 97 -4.89 5.91 49.41
N LEU A 98 -4.66 5.89 48.08
CA LEU A 98 -4.40 7.10 47.31
C LEU A 98 -5.62 8.02 47.28
N LEU A 99 -6.82 7.48 47.06
CA LEU A 99 -8.08 8.22 47.05
C LEU A 99 -8.40 8.85 48.42
N ALA A 100 -8.16 8.10 49.51
CA ALA A 100 -8.35 8.60 50.88
C ALA A 100 -7.42 9.78 51.20
N SER A 101 -6.20 9.79 50.66
CA SER A 101 -5.24 10.89 50.85
C SER A 101 -5.68 12.19 50.16
N ASN A 102 -6.45 12.07 49.07
CA ASN A 102 -6.97 13.17 48.24
C ASN A 102 -5.93 14.24 47.90
N LYS A 103 -4.67 13.86 47.64
CA LYS A 103 -3.60 14.80 47.29
C LYS A 103 -3.56 15.02 45.78
N LYS A 104 -3.54 16.28 45.36
CA LYS A 104 -3.38 16.64 43.94
C LYS A 104 -2.11 16.05 43.30
N ALA A 105 -1.03 15.90 44.08
CA ALA A 105 0.23 15.31 43.62
C ALA A 105 0.12 13.82 43.26
N ASP A 106 -0.88 13.11 43.79
CA ASP A 106 -1.09 11.69 43.50
C ASP A 106 -1.95 11.46 42.25
N MET A 107 -2.37 12.51 41.53
CA MET A 107 -3.27 12.41 40.36
C MET A 107 -2.77 11.43 39.30
N GLU A 108 -1.49 11.54 38.90
CA GLU A 108 -0.89 10.67 37.88
C GLU A 108 -0.82 9.21 38.35
N ARG A 109 -0.51 9.02 39.64
CA ARG A 109 -0.45 7.70 40.27
C ARG A 109 -1.83 7.05 40.32
N VAL A 110 -2.86 7.81 40.71
CA VAL A 110 -4.27 7.34 40.70
C VAL A 110 -4.69 6.93 39.30
N GLY A 111 -4.38 7.72 38.28
CA GLY A 111 -4.67 7.37 36.88
C GLY A 111 -3.97 6.08 36.44
N THR A 112 -2.69 5.94 36.77
CA THR A 112 -1.88 4.75 36.42
C THR A 112 -2.39 3.49 37.12
N GLU A 113 -2.63 3.54 38.43
CA GLU A 113 -3.15 2.42 39.22
C GLU A 113 -4.56 2.03 38.79
N THR A 114 -5.41 3.02 38.42
CA THR A 114 -6.76 2.75 37.89
C THR A 114 -6.70 1.99 36.56
N ALA A 115 -5.84 2.43 35.63
CA ALA A 115 -5.69 1.76 34.34
C ALA A 115 -5.12 0.34 34.49
N GLY A 116 -4.11 0.16 35.35
CA GLY A 116 -3.55 -1.15 35.67
C GLY A 116 -4.59 -2.09 36.28
N LEU A 117 -5.37 -1.61 37.26
CA LEU A 117 -6.44 -2.37 37.88
C LEU A 117 -7.47 -2.86 36.85
N LEU A 118 -7.96 -1.96 35.98
CA LEU A 118 -8.93 -2.32 34.95
C LEU A 118 -8.38 -3.35 33.95
N GLN A 119 -7.11 -3.24 33.59
CA GLN A 119 -6.46 -4.21 32.71
C GLN A 119 -6.37 -5.60 33.38
N THR A 120 -5.98 -5.67 34.65
CA THR A 120 -5.89 -6.93 35.39
C THR A 120 -7.28 -7.56 35.57
N LEU A 121 -8.30 -6.77 35.89
CA LEU A 121 -9.68 -7.25 35.99
C LEU A 121 -10.20 -7.83 34.67
N ASP A 122 -9.89 -7.18 33.55
CA ASP A 122 -10.24 -7.65 32.22
C ASP A 122 -9.54 -8.98 31.86
N ARG A 123 -8.27 -9.16 32.24
CA ARG A 123 -7.58 -10.45 32.08
C ARG A 123 -8.25 -11.55 32.91
N ALA A 124 -8.55 -11.27 34.18
CA ALA A 124 -9.20 -12.22 35.09
C ALA A 124 -10.56 -12.69 34.54
N GLU A 125 -11.39 -11.74 34.11
CA GLU A 125 -12.73 -12.03 33.58
C GLU A 125 -12.66 -12.88 32.29
N ARG A 126 -11.77 -12.53 31.35
CA ARG A 126 -11.58 -13.33 30.12
C ARG A 126 -11.04 -14.73 30.41
N ALA A 127 -10.14 -14.87 31.37
CA ALA A 127 -9.59 -16.16 31.75
C ALA A 127 -10.68 -17.10 32.30
N ALA A 128 -11.58 -16.57 33.14
CA ALA A 128 -12.69 -17.34 33.73
C ALA A 128 -13.82 -17.68 32.75
N LYS A 129 -14.15 -16.80 31.79
CA LYS A 129 -15.24 -17.03 30.82
C LYS A 129 -14.87 -18.04 29.73
N ARG A 130 -13.62 -18.02 29.26
CA ARG A 130 -13.17 -18.78 28.09
C ARG A 130 -13.50 -20.29 28.12
N PRO A 131 -13.37 -21.01 29.24
CA PRO A 131 -13.77 -22.42 29.31
C PRO A 131 -15.22 -22.66 28.90
N LEU A 132 -16.17 -21.88 29.45
CA LEU A 132 -17.60 -22.08 29.17
C LEU A 132 -18.01 -21.57 27.79
N GLU A 133 -17.36 -20.52 27.29
CA GLU A 133 -17.51 -20.09 25.89
C GLU A 133 -17.04 -21.21 24.93
N ALA A 134 -15.91 -21.86 25.22
CA ALA A 134 -15.41 -22.97 24.42
C ALA A 134 -16.33 -24.20 24.47
N VAL A 135 -16.96 -24.47 25.62
CA VAL A 135 -17.97 -25.53 25.76
C VAL A 135 -19.19 -25.22 24.91
N ALA A 136 -19.71 -23.99 24.97
CA ALA A 136 -20.85 -23.58 24.17
C ALA A 136 -20.56 -23.75 22.67
N HIS A 137 -19.39 -23.27 22.21
CA HIS A 137 -18.94 -23.43 20.83
C HIS A 137 -18.85 -24.91 20.42
N LEU A 138 -18.20 -25.76 21.22
CA LEU A 138 -18.06 -27.19 20.90
C LEU A 138 -19.40 -27.90 20.80
N LYS A 139 -20.37 -27.54 21.65
CA LYS A 139 -21.72 -28.10 21.59
C LYS A 139 -22.45 -27.63 20.33
N GLU A 140 -22.36 -26.35 20.01
CA GLU A 140 -22.92 -25.79 18.78
C GLU A 140 -22.38 -26.54 17.56
N VAL A 141 -21.04 -26.66 17.44
CA VAL A 141 -20.39 -27.39 16.34
C VAL A 141 -20.83 -28.86 16.29
N ARG A 142 -20.92 -29.54 17.43
CA ARG A 142 -21.40 -30.94 17.48
C ARG A 142 -22.82 -31.08 16.94
N ASP A 143 -23.67 -30.13 17.30
CA ASP A 143 -25.09 -30.15 16.99
C ASP A 143 -25.37 -29.67 15.54
N SER A 144 -24.49 -28.85 14.96
CA SER A 144 -24.61 -28.32 13.58
C SER A 144 -23.62 -28.93 12.57
N LYS A 145 -22.81 -29.92 12.95
CA LYS A 145 -21.74 -30.50 12.11
C LYS A 145 -22.18 -30.89 10.69
N ASP A 146 -23.39 -31.42 10.53
CA ASP A 146 -23.88 -31.92 9.24
C ASP A 146 -24.16 -30.75 8.29
N GLU A 147 -24.72 -29.64 8.79
CA GLU A 147 -24.90 -28.40 8.04
C GLU A 147 -23.55 -27.72 7.74
N MET A 148 -22.63 -27.73 8.72
CA MET A 148 -21.30 -27.15 8.55
C MET A 148 -20.48 -27.85 7.47
N ILE A 149 -20.53 -29.18 7.39
CA ILE A 149 -19.79 -29.92 6.35
C ILE A 149 -20.43 -29.72 4.97
N GLU A 150 -21.76 -29.75 4.85
CA GLU A 150 -22.45 -29.50 3.58
C GLU A 150 -22.12 -28.10 3.02
N GLN A 151 -22.08 -27.10 3.91
CA GLN A 151 -21.66 -25.76 3.53
C GLN A 151 -20.18 -25.71 3.11
N ALA A 152 -19.30 -26.39 3.84
CA ALA A 152 -17.87 -26.44 3.55
C ALA A 152 -17.59 -27.11 2.19
N GLU A 153 -18.25 -28.24 1.89
CA GLU A 153 -18.19 -28.93 0.59
C GLU A 153 -18.64 -27.99 -0.54
N THR A 154 -19.80 -27.35 -0.39
CA THR A 154 -20.34 -26.40 -1.38
C THR A 154 -19.37 -25.25 -1.66
N GLN A 155 -18.76 -24.69 -0.61
CA GLN A 155 -17.80 -23.60 -0.72
C GLN A 155 -16.49 -24.06 -1.37
N ALA A 156 -15.99 -25.25 -1.01
CA ALA A 156 -14.80 -25.83 -1.58
C ALA A 156 -14.97 -26.13 -3.08
N ASP A 157 -16.12 -26.65 -3.48
CA ASP A 157 -16.49 -26.88 -4.88
C ASP A 157 -16.51 -25.58 -5.70
N ASP A 158 -17.07 -24.51 -5.14
CA ASP A 158 -17.07 -23.19 -5.79
C ASP A 158 -15.63 -22.65 -5.94
N VAL A 159 -14.79 -22.79 -4.91
CA VAL A 159 -13.36 -22.45 -4.99
C VAL A 159 -12.65 -23.27 -6.07
N ASN A 160 -12.89 -24.59 -6.11
CA ASN A 160 -12.25 -25.47 -7.09
C ASN A 160 -12.62 -25.09 -8.53
N ARG A 161 -13.91 -24.85 -8.80
CA ARG A 161 -14.39 -24.43 -10.13
C ARG A 161 -13.74 -23.11 -10.59
N LYS A 162 -13.65 -22.12 -9.69
CA LYS A 162 -12.99 -20.84 -9.99
C LYS A 162 -11.49 -21.01 -10.22
N TYR A 163 -10.85 -21.83 -9.39
CA TYR A 163 -9.42 -22.14 -9.52
C TYR A 163 -9.10 -22.76 -10.88
N GLU A 164 -9.84 -23.78 -11.32
CA GLU A 164 -9.66 -24.41 -12.63
C GLU A 164 -9.79 -23.39 -13.78
N GLY A 165 -10.79 -22.51 -13.71
CA GLY A 165 -10.96 -21.43 -14.68
C GLY A 165 -9.79 -20.43 -14.69
N LEU A 166 -9.17 -20.17 -13.54
CA LEU A 166 -8.00 -19.31 -13.42
C LEU A 166 -6.71 -19.97 -13.89
N VAL A 167 -6.56 -21.29 -13.73
CA VAL A 167 -5.44 -22.05 -14.28
C VAL A 167 -5.41 -21.89 -15.80
N LEU A 168 -6.55 -22.09 -16.48
CA LEU A 168 -6.64 -21.94 -17.94
C LEU A 168 -6.26 -20.53 -18.41
N VAL A 169 -6.71 -19.51 -17.69
CA VAL A 169 -6.42 -18.11 -18.03
C VAL A 169 -4.94 -17.76 -17.78
N SER A 170 -4.36 -18.32 -16.70
CA SER A 170 -2.93 -18.20 -16.42
C SER A 170 -2.08 -18.87 -17.49
N GLU A 171 -2.45 -20.08 -17.92
CA GLU A 171 -1.76 -20.81 -18.98
C GLU A 171 -1.83 -20.06 -20.32
N GLN A 172 -2.99 -19.51 -20.68
CA GLN A 172 -3.13 -18.68 -21.88
C GLN A 172 -2.23 -17.44 -21.80
N ALA A 173 -2.24 -16.72 -20.67
CA ALA A 173 -1.37 -15.56 -20.49
C ALA A 173 0.13 -15.91 -20.55
N GLN A 174 0.52 -17.09 -20.07
CA GLN A 174 1.89 -17.59 -20.18
C GLN A 174 2.28 -17.91 -21.62
N GLN A 175 1.34 -18.38 -22.45
CA GLN A 175 1.56 -18.60 -23.88
C GLN A 175 1.67 -17.27 -24.64
N ASP A 176 0.82 -16.30 -24.31
CA ASP A 176 0.80 -14.97 -24.95
C ASP A 176 2.02 -14.13 -24.54
N HIS A 177 2.55 -14.36 -23.33
CA HIS A 177 3.67 -13.62 -22.75
C HIS A 177 4.77 -14.56 -22.20
N PRO A 178 5.50 -15.28 -23.07
CA PRO A 178 6.47 -16.29 -22.66
C PRO A 178 7.66 -15.71 -21.87
N ASP A 179 8.00 -14.44 -22.06
CA ASP A 179 9.02 -13.72 -21.28
C ASP A 179 8.56 -13.39 -19.84
N ARG A 180 7.27 -13.61 -19.53
CA ARG A 180 6.62 -13.21 -18.27
C ARG A 180 6.06 -14.34 -17.44
N VAL A 181 6.36 -15.59 -17.79
CA VAL A 181 5.93 -16.78 -17.05
C VAL A 181 6.26 -16.68 -15.56
N GLY A 182 7.45 -16.21 -15.19
CA GLY A 182 7.85 -16.03 -13.80
C GLY A 182 6.94 -15.07 -13.04
N ALA A 183 6.76 -13.86 -13.58
CA ALA A 183 5.95 -12.83 -12.94
C ALA A 183 4.45 -13.19 -12.90
N ILE A 184 3.93 -13.90 -13.91
CA ILE A 184 2.56 -14.44 -13.89
C ILE A 184 2.41 -15.46 -12.77
N ASN A 185 3.36 -16.40 -12.64
CA ASN A 185 3.34 -17.41 -11.58
C ASN A 185 3.43 -16.79 -10.18
N ASP A 186 4.27 -15.77 -9.99
CA ASP A 186 4.39 -15.07 -8.71
C ASP A 186 3.07 -14.43 -8.28
N ARG A 187 2.33 -13.83 -9.23
CA ARG A 187 1.01 -13.25 -8.95
C ARG A 187 -0.06 -14.32 -8.71
N PHE A 188 0.04 -15.46 -9.37
CA PHE A 188 -0.89 -16.58 -9.20
C PHE A 188 -0.63 -17.40 -7.92
N TYR A 189 0.53 -17.23 -7.29
CA TYR A 189 0.96 -18.00 -6.13
C TYR A 189 -0.05 -17.98 -4.98
N ASN A 190 -0.57 -16.80 -4.61
CA ASN A 190 -1.51 -16.68 -3.49
C ASN A 190 -2.83 -17.41 -3.75
N ILE A 191 -3.30 -17.43 -5.01
CA ILE A 191 -4.51 -18.14 -5.41
C ILE A 191 -4.28 -19.65 -5.32
N ARG A 192 -3.13 -20.14 -5.81
CA ARG A 192 -2.73 -21.54 -5.70
C ARG A 192 -2.59 -21.99 -4.24
N SER A 193 -1.99 -21.17 -3.39
CA SER A 193 -1.87 -21.46 -1.95
C SER A 193 -3.25 -21.54 -1.30
N ALA A 194 -4.13 -20.57 -1.55
CA ALA A 194 -5.47 -20.55 -0.99
C ALA A 194 -6.30 -21.77 -1.42
N HIS A 195 -6.22 -22.18 -2.68
CA HIS A 195 -6.87 -23.41 -3.16
C HIS A 195 -6.33 -24.66 -2.46
N ALA A 196 -5.00 -24.79 -2.32
CA ALA A 196 -4.39 -25.91 -1.60
C ALA A 196 -4.72 -25.92 -0.09
N ASP A 197 -4.89 -24.75 0.53
CA ASP A 197 -5.37 -24.63 1.92
C ASP A 197 -6.82 -25.12 2.04
N VAL A 198 -7.69 -24.76 1.09
CA VAL A 198 -9.09 -25.21 1.03
C VAL A 198 -9.17 -26.73 0.88
N GLN A 199 -8.40 -27.33 -0.03
CA GLN A 199 -8.40 -28.79 -0.21
C GLN A 199 -7.97 -29.52 1.05
N ARG A 200 -6.85 -29.11 1.67
CA ARG A 200 -6.38 -29.71 2.93
C ARG A 200 -7.38 -29.53 4.07
N ALA A 201 -8.05 -28.39 4.14
CA ALA A 201 -9.07 -28.15 5.14
C ALA A 201 -10.31 -29.02 4.89
N LEU A 202 -10.74 -29.22 3.64
CA LEU A 202 -11.86 -30.10 3.32
C LEU A 202 -11.53 -31.55 3.70
N ASP A 203 -10.37 -32.07 3.27
CA ASP A 203 -9.90 -33.40 3.64
C ASP A 203 -9.87 -33.57 5.17
N SER A 204 -9.39 -32.56 5.89
CA SER A 204 -9.37 -32.55 7.37
C SER A 204 -10.77 -32.60 7.96
N ALA A 205 -11.71 -31.79 7.46
CA ALA A 205 -13.09 -31.77 7.94
C ALA A 205 -13.83 -33.11 7.69
N GLU A 206 -13.68 -33.66 6.49
CA GLU A 206 -14.27 -34.96 6.10
C GLU A 206 -13.70 -36.11 6.94
N ASN A 207 -12.39 -36.11 7.20
CA ASN A 207 -11.77 -37.12 8.05
C ASN A 207 -12.25 -37.05 9.50
N GLU A 208 -12.42 -35.85 10.04
CA GLU A 208 -12.92 -35.68 11.41
C GLU A 208 -14.38 -36.12 11.52
N ILE A 209 -15.25 -35.79 10.56
CA ILE A 209 -16.67 -36.19 10.64
C ILE A 209 -16.88 -37.69 10.41
N ALA A 210 -16.01 -38.34 9.62
CA ALA A 210 -16.03 -39.79 9.42
C ALA A 210 -15.41 -40.58 10.59
N SER A 211 -14.69 -39.91 11.50
CA SER A 211 -14.05 -40.54 12.65
C SER A 211 -15.06 -41.09 13.66
N ALA A 212 -14.73 -42.21 14.30
CA ALA A 212 -15.51 -42.73 15.43
C ALA A 212 -15.37 -41.86 16.70
N ASP A 213 -14.33 -41.02 16.77
CA ASP A 213 -14.10 -40.04 17.84
C ASP A 213 -13.68 -38.70 17.21
N PRO A 214 -14.64 -37.92 16.68
CA PRO A 214 -14.35 -36.65 15.99
C PRO A 214 -13.72 -35.61 16.91
N ASN A 215 -12.65 -34.97 16.45
CA ASN A 215 -12.14 -33.75 17.03
C ASN A 215 -12.88 -32.53 16.45
N TYR A 216 -14.01 -32.21 17.05
CA TYR A 216 -14.91 -31.11 16.68
C TYR A 216 -14.24 -29.74 16.58
N MET A 217 -13.12 -29.56 17.29
CA MET A 217 -12.34 -28.33 17.21
C MET A 217 -11.55 -28.24 15.90
N THR A 218 -10.87 -29.33 15.54
CA THR A 218 -10.16 -29.43 14.25
C THR A 218 -11.15 -29.37 13.08
N PHE A 219 -12.31 -30.02 13.21
CA PHE A 219 -13.41 -29.91 12.26
C PHE A 219 -13.85 -28.45 12.07
N SER A 220 -14.20 -27.75 13.16
CA SER A 220 -14.62 -26.34 13.12
C SER A 220 -13.55 -25.43 12.50
N ASP A 221 -12.29 -25.57 12.92
CA ASP A 221 -11.18 -24.77 12.41
C ASP A 221 -10.97 -24.97 10.89
N SER A 222 -11.26 -26.20 10.41
CA SER A 222 -11.18 -26.55 8.99
C SER A 222 -12.32 -25.89 8.19
N CYS A 223 -13.56 -26.00 8.65
CA CYS A 223 -14.72 -25.32 8.03
C CYS A 223 -14.53 -23.78 7.98
N ASP A 224 -14.03 -23.19 9.08
CA ASP A 224 -13.74 -21.75 9.15
C ASP A 224 -12.67 -21.33 8.14
N THR A 225 -11.68 -22.19 7.90
CA THR A 225 -10.63 -21.96 6.91
C THR A 225 -11.18 -21.95 5.49
N ILE A 226 -12.06 -22.90 5.17
CA ILE A 226 -12.76 -22.96 3.88
C ILE A 226 -13.61 -21.70 3.69
N THR A 227 -14.43 -21.34 4.67
CA THR A 227 -15.29 -20.14 4.62
C THR A 227 -14.47 -18.87 4.38
N ARG A 228 -13.33 -18.72 5.07
CA ARG A 228 -12.46 -17.56 4.94
C ARG A 228 -11.84 -17.45 3.56
N HIS A 229 -11.31 -18.55 3.01
CA HIS A 229 -10.73 -18.55 1.67
C HIS A 229 -11.79 -18.36 0.60
N HIS A 230 -12.97 -19.00 0.73
CA HIS A 230 -14.11 -18.82 -0.17
C HIS A 230 -14.52 -17.34 -0.29
N ALA A 231 -14.68 -16.66 0.84
CA ALA A 231 -15.02 -15.24 0.88
C ALA A 231 -13.99 -14.34 0.19
N GLY A 232 -12.70 -14.68 0.24
CA GLY A 232 -11.62 -13.93 -0.40
C GLY A 232 -11.33 -14.32 -1.85
N PHE A 233 -11.84 -15.46 -2.33
CA PHE A 233 -11.41 -16.03 -3.60
C PHE A 233 -11.84 -15.20 -4.81
N SER A 234 -13.07 -14.67 -4.80
CA SER A 234 -13.57 -13.86 -5.92
C SER A 234 -12.79 -12.55 -6.08
N GLU A 235 -12.39 -11.90 -4.98
CA GLU A 235 -11.55 -10.69 -5.04
C GLU A 235 -10.16 -11.01 -5.60
N ALA A 236 -9.60 -12.16 -5.21
CA ALA A 236 -8.32 -12.62 -5.74
C ALA A 236 -8.41 -12.94 -7.24
N ASP A 237 -9.50 -13.57 -7.69
CA ASP A 237 -9.81 -13.83 -9.10
C ASP A 237 -9.86 -12.53 -9.92
N ASP A 238 -10.72 -11.59 -9.53
CA ASP A 238 -10.89 -10.30 -10.21
C ASP A 238 -9.56 -9.55 -10.32
N LYS A 239 -8.80 -9.51 -9.22
CA LYS A 239 -7.50 -8.86 -9.17
C LYS A 239 -6.50 -9.53 -10.12
N PHE A 240 -6.41 -10.85 -10.11
CA PHE A 240 -5.48 -11.57 -10.97
C PHE A 240 -5.84 -11.41 -12.45
N ARG A 241 -7.12 -11.50 -12.82
CA ARG A 241 -7.58 -11.24 -14.18
C ARG A 241 -7.28 -9.82 -14.63
N ALA A 242 -7.49 -8.83 -13.76
CA ALA A 242 -7.13 -7.44 -14.06
C ALA A 242 -5.62 -7.30 -14.32
N GLN A 243 -4.78 -7.91 -13.48
CA GLN A 243 -3.33 -7.91 -13.66
C GLN A 243 -2.90 -8.59 -14.97
N LEU A 244 -3.50 -9.70 -15.35
CA LEU A 244 -3.22 -10.33 -16.64
C LEU A 244 -3.63 -9.43 -17.81
N GLY A 245 -4.75 -8.71 -17.68
CA GLY A 245 -5.19 -7.72 -18.67
C GLY A 245 -4.19 -6.57 -18.87
N GLU A 246 -3.39 -6.23 -17.85
CA GLU A 246 -2.37 -5.18 -17.95
C GLU A 246 -1.26 -5.54 -18.95
N LEU A 247 -0.94 -6.82 -19.11
CA LEU A 247 0.12 -7.31 -20.00
C LEU A 247 -0.20 -7.03 -21.47
N GLY A 248 -1.48 -7.00 -21.83
CA GLY A 248 -1.96 -6.76 -23.19
C GLY A 248 -1.95 -5.29 -23.61
N VAL A 249 -1.68 -4.36 -22.69
CA VAL A 249 -1.81 -2.91 -22.92
C VAL A 249 -0.46 -2.24 -22.82
N SER A 250 -0.14 -1.41 -23.82
CA SER A 250 1.05 -0.56 -23.77
C SER A 250 0.71 0.91 -23.84
N TYR A 251 1.42 1.74 -23.07
CA TYR A 251 1.19 3.17 -23.11
C TYR A 251 2.43 4.04 -22.86
N SER A 252 2.35 5.30 -23.30
CA SER A 252 3.28 6.37 -22.95
C SER A 252 2.53 7.64 -22.55
N LYS A 253 2.85 8.19 -21.37
CA LYS A 253 2.33 9.48 -20.87
C LYS A 253 3.35 10.57 -21.19
N ILE A 254 3.07 11.37 -22.21
CA ILE A 254 4.00 12.36 -22.76
C ILE A 254 3.67 13.74 -22.22
N LEU A 255 4.65 14.42 -21.63
CA LEU A 255 4.49 15.78 -21.12
C LEU A 255 4.49 16.80 -22.26
N THR A 256 3.35 17.42 -22.55
CA THR A 256 3.19 18.32 -23.71
C THR A 256 3.06 19.79 -23.36
N ASP A 257 2.68 20.12 -22.11
CA ASP A 257 2.67 21.50 -21.61
C ASP A 257 2.78 21.51 -20.08
N MET A 258 3.17 22.66 -19.53
CA MET A 258 3.31 22.90 -18.10
C MET A 258 2.89 24.32 -17.76
N ARG A 259 2.26 24.51 -16.61
CA ARG A 259 2.03 25.85 -16.06
C ARG A 259 2.06 25.87 -14.55
N VAL A 260 2.35 27.06 -14.02
CA VAL A 260 2.20 27.38 -12.61
C VAL A 260 1.21 28.52 -12.48
N ASP A 261 0.11 28.28 -11.80
CA ASP A 261 -0.89 29.29 -11.48
C ASP A 261 -0.68 29.79 -10.06
N LYS A 262 -0.93 31.09 -9.85
CA LYS A 262 -0.82 31.75 -8.55
C LYS A 262 -2.20 32.13 -8.08
N GLU A 263 -2.59 31.63 -6.91
CA GLU A 263 -3.83 31.97 -6.24
C GLU A 263 -3.47 32.59 -4.89
N GLY A 264 -3.42 33.93 -4.85
CA GLY A 264 -2.86 34.67 -3.72
C GLY A 264 -1.38 34.32 -3.47
N ARG A 265 -1.09 33.70 -2.33
CA ARG A 265 0.26 33.21 -1.96
C ARG A 265 0.49 31.74 -2.31
N VAL A 266 -0.54 31.01 -2.73
CA VAL A 266 -0.46 29.59 -3.08
C VAL A 266 -0.07 29.45 -4.55
N ARG A 267 0.84 28.49 -4.83
CA ARG A 267 1.20 28.10 -6.19
C ARG A 267 0.58 26.73 -6.48
N LYS A 268 -0.19 26.65 -7.55
CA LYS A 268 -0.70 25.40 -8.12
C LYS A 268 0.10 25.06 -9.37
N TYR A 269 0.44 23.79 -9.54
CA TYR A 269 1.29 23.31 -10.61
C TYR A 269 0.47 22.38 -11.48
N PHE A 270 0.54 22.56 -12.80
CA PHE A 270 -0.26 21.78 -13.73
C PHE A 270 0.59 21.28 -14.87
N HIS A 271 0.32 20.06 -15.30
CA HIS A 271 0.86 19.46 -16.51
C HIS A 271 -0.27 19.17 -17.49
N GLN A 272 0.05 19.17 -18.77
CA GLN A 272 -0.79 18.62 -19.82
C GLN A 272 -0.08 17.45 -20.47
N TYR A 273 -0.84 16.39 -20.78
CA TYR A 273 -0.29 15.16 -21.33
C TYR A 273 -0.97 14.73 -22.63
N ALA A 274 -0.16 14.17 -23.53
CA ALA A 274 -0.64 13.27 -24.58
C ALA A 274 -0.42 11.82 -24.09
N TYR A 275 -1.49 11.04 -24.06
CA TYR A 275 -1.40 9.60 -23.81
C TYR A 275 -1.40 8.90 -25.15
N VAL A 276 -0.44 8.00 -25.30
CA VAL A 276 -0.38 7.10 -26.44
C VAL A 276 -0.65 5.72 -25.89
N GLU A 277 -1.75 5.12 -26.31
CA GLU A 277 -2.16 3.77 -25.89
C GLU A 277 -2.37 2.93 -27.15
N ASP A 278 -1.63 1.83 -27.26
CA ASP A 278 -1.64 0.91 -28.42
C ASP A 278 -1.60 1.64 -29.78
N GLY A 279 -0.76 2.67 -29.84
CA GLY A 279 -0.51 3.48 -31.04
C GLY A 279 -1.54 4.57 -31.35
N LYS A 280 -2.51 4.81 -30.46
CA LYS A 280 -3.51 5.88 -30.60
C LYS A 280 -3.20 7.01 -29.62
N GLU A 281 -3.07 8.23 -30.14
CA GLU A 281 -2.89 9.44 -29.30
C GLU A 281 -4.24 9.95 -28.79
N LYS A 282 -4.30 10.22 -27.48
CA LYS A 282 -5.37 10.96 -26.81
C LYS A 282 -4.75 12.05 -25.94
N ARG A 283 -5.00 13.31 -26.31
CA ARG A 283 -4.64 14.45 -25.45
C ARG A 283 -5.64 14.60 -24.32
N ARG A 284 -5.15 14.84 -23.11
CA ARG A 284 -5.97 15.16 -21.95
C ARG A 284 -5.93 16.64 -21.62
N ASP A 285 -6.91 17.04 -20.82
CA ASP A 285 -6.92 18.35 -20.17
C ASP A 285 -5.80 18.45 -19.12
N TRP A 286 -5.73 19.62 -18.50
CA TRP A 286 -4.74 19.93 -17.49
C TRP A 286 -4.95 19.13 -16.20
N GLU A 287 -3.89 18.46 -15.74
CA GLU A 287 -3.85 17.73 -14.48
C GLU A 287 -3.06 18.56 -13.44
N GLU A 288 -3.65 18.81 -12.27
CA GLU A 288 -2.91 19.39 -11.14
C GLU A 288 -1.91 18.36 -10.60
N VAL A 289 -0.67 18.79 -10.37
CA VAL A 289 0.43 17.94 -9.88
C VAL A 289 1.08 18.57 -8.65
N SER A 290 1.79 17.76 -7.87
CA SER A 290 2.56 18.28 -6.73
C SER A 290 3.72 19.15 -7.21
N ALA A 291 4.14 20.10 -6.36
CA ALA A 291 5.31 20.94 -6.64
C ALA A 291 6.58 20.11 -6.90
N GLN A 292 6.74 19.00 -6.17
CA GLN A 292 7.88 18.10 -6.33
C GLN A 292 7.84 17.37 -7.67
N PHE A 293 6.67 16.87 -8.09
CA PHE A 293 6.51 16.20 -9.39
C PHE A 293 6.76 17.18 -10.55
N TYR A 294 6.25 18.42 -10.43
CA TYR A 294 6.54 19.48 -11.39
C TYR A 294 8.03 19.75 -11.53
N GLN A 295 8.74 19.90 -10.41
CA GLN A 295 10.20 20.14 -10.41
C GLN A 295 10.98 18.95 -10.97
N LYS A 296 10.58 17.71 -10.66
CA LYS A 296 11.18 16.48 -11.22
C LYS A 296 11.13 16.50 -12.75
N HIS A 297 10.02 16.97 -13.33
CA HIS A 297 9.77 16.92 -14.77
C HIS A 297 9.90 18.27 -15.51
N GLU A 298 10.37 19.34 -14.86
CA GLU A 298 10.51 20.67 -15.48
C GLU A 298 11.42 20.64 -16.74
N LYS A 299 12.41 19.74 -16.76
CA LYS A 299 13.31 19.53 -17.90
C LYS A 299 12.80 18.51 -18.92
N SER A 300 11.60 17.97 -18.72
CA SER A 300 11.08 16.82 -19.46
C SER A 300 9.99 17.15 -20.47
N LEU A 301 9.83 18.42 -20.86
CA LEU A 301 8.85 18.80 -21.89
C LEU A 301 9.17 18.08 -23.21
N GLY A 302 8.16 17.40 -23.76
CA GLY A 302 8.28 16.55 -24.95
C GLY A 302 8.79 15.13 -24.68
N MET A 303 8.96 14.73 -23.41
CA MET A 303 9.39 13.36 -23.05
C MET A 303 8.23 12.56 -22.46
N ALA A 304 8.32 11.23 -22.54
CA ALA A 304 7.44 10.34 -21.80
C ALA A 304 7.85 10.34 -20.34
N VAL A 305 6.95 10.77 -19.45
CA VAL A 305 7.17 10.80 -17.99
C VAL A 305 6.64 9.53 -17.29
N ALA A 306 5.90 8.71 -18.01
CA ALA A 306 5.59 7.33 -17.63
C ALA A 306 5.48 6.49 -18.91
N THR A 307 6.04 5.28 -18.91
CA THR A 307 5.92 4.34 -20.02
C THR A 307 5.72 2.91 -19.52
N LYS A 308 4.67 2.26 -20.01
CA LYS A 308 4.44 0.82 -19.82
C LYS A 308 4.60 0.11 -21.16
N PRO A 309 5.70 -0.61 -21.40
CA PRO A 309 5.80 -1.47 -22.57
C PRO A 309 4.82 -2.65 -22.47
N TYR A 310 4.49 -3.26 -23.61
CA TYR A 310 3.65 -4.45 -23.66
C TYR A 310 4.32 -5.60 -22.88
N GLY A 311 3.51 -6.40 -22.18
CA GLY A 311 3.97 -7.46 -21.31
C GLY A 311 4.53 -6.98 -19.97
N TYR A 312 4.32 -5.71 -19.60
CA TYR A 312 4.63 -5.21 -18.26
C TYR A 312 3.36 -4.99 -17.46
N PHE A 313 3.44 -5.23 -16.15
CA PHE A 313 2.39 -4.89 -15.20
C PHE A 313 2.41 -3.40 -14.84
N GLU A 314 1.33 -2.90 -14.24
CA GLU A 314 1.19 -1.50 -13.89
C GLU A 314 2.16 -1.05 -12.79
N ASP A 315 2.59 -1.96 -11.91
CA ASP A 315 3.63 -1.71 -10.91
C ASP A 315 5.06 -1.77 -11.49
N GLU A 316 5.22 -2.13 -12.76
CA GLU A 316 6.50 -2.15 -13.48
C GLU A 316 6.65 -0.98 -14.47
N VAL A 317 5.76 0.01 -14.40
CA VAL A 317 5.80 1.22 -15.22
C VAL A 317 7.12 1.95 -15.02
N LEU A 318 7.74 2.36 -16.13
CA LEU A 318 8.91 3.22 -16.12
C LEU A 318 8.45 4.67 -15.89
N ASP A 319 8.59 5.18 -14.68
CA ASP A 319 8.18 6.53 -14.26
C ASP A 319 9.26 7.60 -14.45
N GLU A 320 10.38 7.21 -15.09
CA GLU A 320 11.48 8.11 -15.39
C GLU A 320 11.40 8.69 -16.78
N ALA A 321 11.66 10.00 -16.84
CA ALA A 321 11.46 10.76 -18.05
C ALA A 321 12.41 10.31 -19.15
N THR A 322 11.86 9.76 -20.23
CA THR A 322 12.61 9.16 -21.33
C THR A 322 12.09 9.66 -22.67
N PRO A 323 12.92 9.73 -23.72
CA PRO A 323 12.47 10.09 -25.05
C PRO A 323 11.33 9.17 -25.51
N VAL A 324 10.32 9.75 -26.16
CA VAL A 324 9.08 9.06 -26.47
C VAL A 324 9.34 7.84 -27.36
N GLY A 325 8.86 6.68 -26.95
CA GLY A 325 9.06 5.41 -27.66
C GLY A 325 10.40 4.72 -27.36
N LEU A 326 11.39 5.38 -26.75
CA LEU A 326 12.70 4.77 -26.49
C LEU A 326 12.61 3.49 -25.66
N ALA A 327 11.65 3.43 -24.72
CA ALA A 327 11.42 2.24 -23.91
C ALA A 327 10.81 1.04 -24.65
N MET A 328 10.34 1.25 -25.88
CA MET A 328 9.80 0.22 -26.78
C MET A 328 10.85 -0.28 -27.78
N VAL A 329 12.07 0.26 -27.75
CA VAL A 329 13.17 -0.13 -28.64
C VAL A 329 13.75 -1.48 -28.20
N ASP A 330 14.18 -2.28 -29.18
CA ASP A 330 14.68 -3.66 -29.01
C ASP A 330 13.58 -4.68 -28.67
N ASP A 331 12.34 -4.34 -29.02
CA ASP A 331 11.18 -5.22 -28.93
C ASP A 331 10.51 -5.31 -30.31
N GLU A 332 10.54 -6.51 -30.87
CA GLU A 332 10.11 -6.80 -32.26
C GLU A 332 8.64 -6.46 -32.53
N ARG A 333 7.82 -6.39 -31.47
CA ARG A 333 6.40 -5.99 -31.56
C ARG A 333 6.26 -4.53 -32.00
N TYR A 334 7.26 -3.70 -31.73
CA TYR A 334 7.24 -2.27 -32.01
C TYR A 334 8.06 -1.87 -33.23
N GLY A 335 9.03 -2.68 -33.66
CA GLY A 335 9.92 -2.34 -34.77
C GLY A 335 11.08 -3.31 -34.96
N TYR A 336 12.12 -2.87 -35.65
CA TYR A 336 13.35 -3.63 -35.87
C TYR A 336 14.56 -2.70 -36.06
N TRP A 337 15.77 -3.24 -35.85
CA TRP A 337 17.02 -2.53 -36.16
C TRP A 337 17.31 -2.57 -37.66
N GLU A 338 17.42 -1.41 -38.29
CA GLU A 338 17.80 -1.25 -39.69
C GLU A 338 19.22 -0.71 -39.79
N ARG A 339 20.01 -1.25 -40.72
CA ARG A 339 21.39 -0.83 -40.96
C ARG A 339 21.42 0.33 -41.96
N ASP A 340 22.18 1.37 -41.67
CA ASP A 340 22.46 2.42 -42.65
C ASP A 340 23.65 2.10 -43.56
N ASN A 341 23.79 2.88 -44.63
CA ASN A 341 24.86 2.75 -45.61
C ASN A 341 26.28 3.04 -45.06
N TYR A 342 26.38 3.51 -43.81
CA TYR A 342 27.62 3.87 -43.13
C TYR A 342 27.98 2.88 -42.00
N GLY A 343 27.23 1.78 -41.89
CA GLY A 343 27.46 0.72 -40.90
C GLY A 343 26.81 0.97 -39.53
N GLY A 344 26.08 2.08 -39.36
CA GLY A 344 25.27 2.35 -38.18
C GLY A 344 23.99 1.54 -38.16
N HIS A 345 23.40 1.39 -36.96
CA HIS A 345 22.12 0.72 -36.75
C HIS A 345 21.14 1.71 -36.11
N TYR A 346 19.93 1.82 -36.69
CA TYR A 346 18.86 2.66 -36.15
C TYR A 346 17.58 1.87 -35.99
N TRP A 347 16.81 2.21 -34.97
CA TRP A 347 15.50 1.61 -34.74
C TRP A 347 14.48 2.17 -35.72
N HIS A 348 13.78 1.26 -36.40
CA HIS A 348 12.68 1.54 -37.31
C HIS A 348 11.38 0.96 -36.73
N TYR A 349 10.44 1.83 -36.38
CA TYR A 349 9.13 1.41 -35.83
C TYR A 349 8.25 0.76 -36.90
N HIS A 350 7.33 -0.11 -36.50
CA HIS A 350 6.23 -0.53 -37.37
C HIS A 350 5.26 0.62 -37.59
N ARG A 351 4.47 0.56 -38.67
CA ARG A 351 3.53 1.62 -39.08
C ARG A 351 2.64 2.17 -37.96
N PRO A 352 2.01 1.34 -37.11
CA PRO A 352 1.17 1.84 -36.02
C PRO A 352 1.93 2.70 -35.00
N PHE A 353 3.25 2.52 -34.88
CA PHE A 353 4.11 3.20 -33.90
C PHE A 353 4.92 4.35 -34.50
N PHE A 354 4.76 4.65 -35.80
CA PHE A 354 5.48 5.75 -36.44
C PHE A 354 5.17 7.12 -35.85
N PHE A 355 3.97 7.34 -35.28
CA PHE A 355 3.62 8.63 -34.69
C PHE A 355 4.58 9.03 -33.55
N TYR A 356 5.32 8.11 -32.94
CA TYR A 356 6.35 8.45 -31.96
C TYR A 356 7.35 9.47 -32.51
N SER A 357 7.64 9.43 -33.82
CA SER A 357 8.52 10.40 -34.48
C SER A 357 8.04 11.86 -34.38
N THR A 358 6.73 12.08 -34.20
CA THR A 358 6.16 13.43 -34.03
C THR A 358 6.60 14.11 -32.73
N PHE A 359 7.06 13.33 -31.74
CA PHE A 359 7.46 13.83 -30.42
C PHE A 359 8.97 14.03 -30.23
N TYR A 360 9.81 13.65 -31.20
CA TYR A 360 11.25 13.87 -31.14
C TYR A 360 11.88 14.38 -32.45
N GLY A 361 11.06 14.67 -33.47
CA GLY A 361 11.45 15.51 -34.61
C GLY A 361 12.45 14.91 -35.60
N ARG A 362 12.73 13.61 -35.52
CA ARG A 362 13.61 12.91 -36.47
C ARG A 362 12.77 12.04 -37.42
N SER A 363 13.04 12.12 -38.72
CA SER A 363 12.41 11.23 -39.72
C SER A 363 12.89 9.80 -39.55
N HIS A 364 11.99 8.80 -39.63
CA HIS A 364 12.12 7.31 -39.71
C HIS A 364 13.25 6.55 -38.97
N ARG A 365 14.39 7.17 -38.66
CA ARG A 365 15.53 6.70 -37.88
C ARG A 365 15.43 7.26 -36.47
N ALA A 366 14.75 6.52 -35.59
CA ALA A 366 14.35 7.02 -34.29
C ALA A 366 15.53 7.19 -33.33
N TYR A 367 16.18 6.06 -33.05
CA TYR A 367 17.21 5.91 -32.04
C TYR A 367 18.34 5.08 -32.61
N ASP A 368 19.57 5.57 -32.53
CA ASP A 368 20.75 4.79 -32.86
C ASP A 368 21.04 3.76 -31.76
N TYR A 369 21.72 2.69 -32.15
CA TYR A 369 22.01 1.57 -31.25
C TYR A 369 22.83 1.99 -30.02
N ASP A 370 23.85 2.82 -30.20
CA ASP A 370 24.73 3.26 -29.10
C ASP A 370 23.99 4.14 -28.08
N GLY A 371 23.15 5.05 -28.58
CA GLY A 371 22.27 5.88 -27.76
C GLY A 371 21.27 5.05 -26.96
N TYR A 372 20.67 4.03 -27.60
CA TYR A 372 19.79 3.07 -26.92
C TYR A 372 20.53 2.27 -25.85
N GLN A 373 21.71 1.72 -26.15
CA GLN A 373 22.51 0.96 -25.18
C GLN A 373 22.94 1.83 -23.99
N THR A 374 23.30 3.09 -24.25
CA THR A 374 23.62 4.06 -23.19
C THR A 374 22.43 4.24 -22.24
N TRP A 375 21.24 4.46 -22.79
CA TRP A 375 20.01 4.57 -22.00
C TRP A 375 19.71 3.29 -21.22
N ARG A 376 19.69 2.14 -21.91
CA ARG A 376 19.35 0.83 -21.35
C ARG A 376 20.22 0.48 -20.15
N ASN A 377 21.53 0.71 -20.25
CA ASN A 377 22.50 0.29 -19.23
C ASN A 377 22.66 1.31 -18.09
N GLY A 378 22.50 2.60 -18.39
CA GLY A 378 22.78 3.69 -17.45
C GLY A 378 21.55 4.32 -16.79
N TYR A 379 20.40 4.35 -17.48
CA TYR A 379 19.30 5.25 -17.15
C TYR A 379 17.96 4.55 -16.93
N ARG A 380 17.69 3.46 -17.65
CA ARG A 380 16.42 2.73 -17.57
C ARG A 380 16.10 2.32 -16.12
N GLY A 381 14.97 2.81 -15.60
CA GLY A 381 14.51 2.57 -14.22
C GLY A 381 15.36 3.24 -13.13
N ARG A 382 16.21 4.22 -13.48
CA ARG A 382 17.13 4.88 -12.53
C ARG A 382 17.06 6.40 -12.58
N SER A 383 17.02 6.98 -13.78
CA SER A 383 17.02 8.43 -13.94
C SER A 383 16.56 8.84 -15.33
N ALA A 384 16.17 10.11 -15.46
CA ALA A 384 15.77 10.69 -16.74
C ALA A 384 16.92 10.68 -17.77
N PHE A 385 16.59 10.42 -19.03
CA PHE A 385 17.56 10.39 -20.13
C PHE A 385 17.25 11.46 -21.17
N HIS A 386 18.15 12.44 -21.29
CA HIS A 386 18.00 13.55 -22.23
C HIS A 386 18.83 13.38 -23.51
N GLY A 387 19.66 12.33 -23.60
CA GLY A 387 20.62 12.12 -24.69
C GLY A 387 21.61 13.29 -24.88
N GLY A 388 22.55 13.13 -25.81
CA GLY A 388 23.53 14.17 -26.14
C GLY A 388 24.45 14.52 -24.97
N THR A 389 24.79 15.80 -24.83
CA THR A 389 25.65 16.28 -23.73
C THR A 389 24.84 17.15 -22.76
N ALA A 390 25.33 17.32 -21.54
CA ALA A 390 24.67 18.16 -20.53
C ALA A 390 24.49 19.63 -20.98
N SER A 391 25.27 20.12 -21.93
CA SER A 391 25.14 21.47 -22.50
C SER A 391 24.29 21.52 -23.77
N LYS A 392 24.05 20.38 -24.41
CA LYS A 392 23.27 20.23 -25.65
C LYS A 392 22.47 18.91 -25.60
N PRO A 393 21.42 18.84 -24.76
CA PRO A 393 20.58 17.66 -24.70
C PRO A 393 19.82 17.47 -26.01
N LEU A 394 19.62 16.22 -26.39
CA LEU A 394 18.85 15.87 -27.59
C LEU A 394 17.34 15.94 -27.34
N TYR A 395 16.92 15.67 -26.11
CA TYR A 395 15.52 15.53 -25.70
C TYR A 395 15.21 16.34 -24.44
N GLY A 396 13.93 16.62 -24.21
CA GLY A 396 13.46 17.41 -23.07
C GLY A 396 13.50 18.91 -23.31
N THR A 397 13.07 19.67 -22.30
CA THR A 397 12.80 21.12 -22.35
C THR A 397 13.96 21.95 -22.92
N ASP A 398 15.19 21.52 -22.65
CA ASP A 398 16.41 22.24 -23.07
C ASP A 398 16.84 21.93 -24.50
N SER A 399 16.29 20.89 -25.13
CA SER A 399 16.59 20.51 -26.51
C SER A 399 16.10 21.55 -27.51
N THR A 400 16.81 21.66 -28.64
CA THR A 400 16.38 22.52 -29.76
C THR A 400 15.01 22.10 -30.28
N PHE A 401 14.75 20.79 -30.37
CA PHE A 401 13.46 20.27 -30.82
C PHE A 401 12.32 20.73 -29.91
N ALA A 402 12.43 20.55 -28.59
CA ALA A 402 11.35 20.93 -27.67
C ALA A 402 11.07 22.45 -27.70
N LYS A 403 12.11 23.27 -27.81
CA LYS A 403 11.98 24.73 -27.93
C LYS A 403 11.25 25.16 -29.20
N THR A 404 11.40 24.42 -30.29
CA THR A 404 10.68 24.67 -31.55
C THR A 404 9.26 24.10 -31.51
N GLN A 405 9.11 22.82 -31.17
CA GLN A 405 7.83 22.11 -31.22
C GLN A 405 6.81 22.66 -30.21
N TYR A 406 7.27 23.07 -29.03
CA TYR A 406 6.43 23.57 -27.95
C TYR A 406 6.54 25.09 -27.77
N ALA A 407 6.95 25.84 -28.80
CA ALA A 407 7.08 27.29 -28.76
C ALA A 407 5.75 28.01 -28.40
N ASP A 408 4.62 27.42 -28.80
CA ASP A 408 3.28 27.95 -28.53
C ASP A 408 2.64 27.45 -27.23
N SER A 409 3.36 26.61 -26.47
CA SER A 409 2.90 26.08 -25.18
C SER A 409 2.71 27.19 -24.14
N THR A 410 1.88 26.93 -23.15
CA THR A 410 1.70 27.82 -21.98
C THR A 410 3.02 27.99 -21.24
N TYR A 411 3.81 26.92 -21.13
CA TYR A 411 5.15 26.94 -20.56
C TYR A 411 6.04 27.96 -21.25
N ALA A 412 6.09 27.93 -22.59
CA ALA A 412 6.89 28.85 -23.40
C ALA A 412 6.42 30.30 -23.26
N LYS A 413 5.11 30.53 -23.41
CA LYS A 413 4.48 31.86 -23.31
C LYS A 413 4.69 32.52 -21.95
N ARG A 414 4.87 31.74 -20.89
CA ARG A 414 5.16 32.23 -19.52
C ARG A 414 6.66 32.31 -19.22
N GLY A 415 7.52 32.22 -20.23
CA GLY A 415 8.97 32.38 -20.10
C GLY A 415 9.69 31.15 -19.52
N GLY A 416 9.09 29.96 -19.58
CA GLY A 416 9.68 28.71 -19.08
C GLY A 416 11.05 28.42 -19.68
N PHE A 417 11.20 28.58 -21.00
CA PHE A 417 12.49 28.40 -21.69
C PHE A 417 13.54 29.48 -21.35
N ALA A 418 13.12 30.67 -20.93
CA ALA A 418 14.05 31.74 -20.52
C ALA A 418 14.65 31.49 -19.13
N LYS A 419 13.92 30.78 -18.25
CA LYS A 419 14.42 30.38 -16.92
C LYS A 419 15.44 29.24 -16.99
N ALA A 420 15.33 28.34 -17.96
CA ALA A 420 16.25 27.21 -18.12
C ALA A 420 17.68 27.64 -18.53
N GLY A 421 17.83 28.82 -19.16
CA GLY A 421 19.14 29.43 -19.46
C GLY A 421 19.75 30.29 -18.34
N ALA A 422 18.98 30.68 -17.33
CA ALA A 422 19.38 31.70 -16.35
C ALA A 422 20.15 31.16 -15.12
N ALA A 423 20.31 29.85 -14.98
CA ALA A 423 21.03 29.25 -13.84
C ALA A 423 22.57 29.33 -13.94
N ARG A 424 23.15 29.93 -14.99
CA ARG A 424 24.62 29.97 -15.21
C ARG A 424 25.28 31.35 -15.17
N THR A 425 24.59 32.40 -14.72
CA THR A 425 25.21 33.72 -14.50
C THR A 425 24.85 34.29 -13.12
N ARG A 426 25.38 33.65 -12.08
CA ARG A 426 25.71 34.32 -10.82
C ARG A 426 27.18 34.05 -10.47
N ALA A 427 28.07 34.46 -11.37
CA ALA A 427 29.42 34.83 -10.99
C ALA A 427 29.45 36.35 -10.90
N SER A 428 29.79 36.83 -9.72
CA SER A 428 29.89 38.22 -9.29
C SER A 428 30.62 39.13 -10.28
N SER A 429 29.97 40.19 -10.74
CA SER A 429 30.66 41.40 -11.20
C SER A 429 30.28 42.57 -10.30
N THR A 430 30.76 42.53 -9.06
CA THR A 430 30.88 43.72 -8.23
C THR A 430 32.15 44.45 -8.66
N GLN A 431 32.08 45.26 -9.72
CA GLN A 431 33.11 46.27 -9.95
C GLN A 431 32.49 47.54 -10.52
N ARG A 432 32.09 48.38 -9.56
CA ARG A 432 31.98 49.84 -9.55
C ARG A 432 32.34 50.55 -10.86
N ALA A 433 31.34 51.29 -11.34
CA ALA A 433 31.53 52.52 -12.08
C ALA A 433 32.48 53.48 -11.33
N GLY A 434 33.48 53.97 -12.03
CA GLY A 434 34.39 55.03 -11.59
C GLY A 434 34.76 55.90 -12.78
N ALA A 435 34.44 57.18 -12.69
CA ALA A 435 34.52 58.17 -13.75
C ALA A 435 35.92 58.74 -13.98
N SER A 436 36.14 59.17 -15.23
CA SER A 436 37.09 60.17 -15.72
C SER A 436 38.60 59.84 -15.73
N ARG A 437 39.25 60.02 -16.89
CA ARG A 437 40.15 61.16 -17.16
C ARG A 437 40.68 61.18 -18.59
N ARG A 438 40.81 62.41 -19.10
CA ARG A 438 41.42 62.85 -20.36
C ARG A 438 42.94 62.60 -20.40
N GLY A 439 43.46 62.52 -21.62
CA GLY A 439 44.87 62.66 -22.03
C GLY A 439 45.18 61.61 -23.10
N GLY A 440 45.61 61.89 -24.33
CA GLY A 440 46.36 63.03 -24.84
C GLY A 440 47.58 62.50 -25.60
N ALA A 441 47.42 62.38 -26.93
CA ALA A 441 48.42 62.64 -27.98
C ALA A 441 49.65 61.72 -28.22
N PHE A 442 49.98 61.63 -29.54
CA PHE A 442 51.20 61.20 -30.25
C PHE A 442 51.59 59.70 -30.22
N GLY A 443 51.98 59.03 -31.32
CA GLY A 443 52.14 59.38 -32.73
C GLY A 443 53.04 58.36 -33.47
N ARG A 444 52.82 58.26 -34.79
CA ARG A 444 53.84 58.11 -35.87
C ARG A 444 54.34 56.72 -36.34
N GLY A 445 54.23 56.55 -37.67
CA GLY A 445 55.13 55.80 -38.57
C GLY A 445 54.58 54.44 -39.03
N GLY A 446 54.42 54.11 -40.31
CA GLY A 446 54.80 54.73 -41.57
C GLY A 446 55.23 53.64 -42.57
N LYS A 447 54.47 53.45 -43.64
CA LYS A 447 54.89 53.39 -45.05
C LYS A 447 53.68 53.21 -45.94
#